data_AF-A0A5Q4DEQ4-F1
#
_entry.id   AF-A0A5Q4DEQ4-F1
#
_cell.length_a   1.000
_cell.length_b   1.000
_cell.length_c   1.000
_cell.angle_alpha   90.00
_cell.angle_beta   90.00
_cell.angle_gamma   90.00
#
_symmetry.space_group_name_H-M   'P 1'
#
loop_
_entity.id
_entity.type
_entity.pdbx_description
1 polymer ?
#
loop_
_entity_poly.entity_id
_entity_poly.type
_entity_poly.pdbx_seq_one_letter_code
_entity_poly.pdbx_strand_id
1 'polypeptide(L)'
;MAGGFVDPSGALECVAHPEFGGMGIHFVSFDRYAALEIDPSRPEILLYEPREDGSMRLVGVEFAVNAEAWHAAGNEGPPSVAGATYDPPNPGAESPIVQTSYTLHVWTWQSNPNGRFFPFNPRVRCPVEQASAGSGGSRIPRRGVI
;
A
#
# COMPACT_ATOMS: atom_id res chain seq x y z
N MET A 1 -8.10 7.49 -13.50
CA MET A 1 -8.08 7.30 -12.04
C MET A 1 -9.36 6.58 -11.66
N ALA A 2 -9.29 5.31 -11.28
CA ALA A 2 -10.47 4.51 -10.93
C ALA A 2 -10.92 4.83 -9.49
N GLY A 3 -12.19 5.20 -9.31
CA GLY A 3 -12.88 5.15 -8.02
C GLY A 3 -12.39 6.04 -6.88
N GLY A 4 -11.57 7.07 -7.12
CA GLY A 4 -11.08 7.99 -6.07
C GLY A 4 -9.87 7.49 -5.28
N PHE A 5 -9.19 6.44 -5.76
CA PHE A 5 -7.95 5.94 -5.16
C PHE A 5 -6.72 6.70 -5.69
N VAL A 6 -5.80 7.05 -4.80
CA VAL A 6 -4.57 7.79 -5.12
C VAL A 6 -3.36 7.15 -4.42
N ASP A 7 -2.19 7.23 -5.05
CA ASP A 7 -0.93 6.87 -4.40
C ASP A 7 -0.48 8.04 -3.50
N PRO A 8 -0.45 7.87 -2.16
CA PRO A 8 -0.08 8.94 -1.25
C PRO A 8 1.42 9.29 -1.29
N SER A 9 2.28 8.39 -1.77
CA SER A 9 3.72 8.69 -1.95
C SER A 9 3.95 9.63 -3.14
N GLY A 10 3.06 9.61 -4.13
CA GLY A 10 3.21 10.32 -5.40
C GLY A 10 4.35 9.80 -6.28
N ALA A 11 4.99 8.69 -5.90
CA ALA A 11 6.19 8.16 -6.52
C ALA A 11 6.05 6.68 -6.93
N LEU A 12 4.86 6.09 -6.78
CA LEU A 12 4.59 4.66 -6.98
C LEU A 12 5.56 3.80 -6.17
N GLU A 13 5.72 4.17 -4.90
CA GLU A 13 6.57 3.48 -3.95
C GLU A 13 6.06 2.06 -3.70
N CYS A 14 6.87 1.08 -4.06
CA CYS A 14 6.56 -0.33 -3.86
C CYS A 14 7.25 -0.81 -2.59
N VAL A 15 6.47 -0.99 -1.52
CA VAL A 15 7.03 -1.34 -0.21
C VAL A 15 7.36 -2.84 -0.16
N ALA A 16 8.55 -3.18 0.34
CA ALA A 16 9.01 -4.55 0.45
C ALA A 16 9.92 -4.78 1.67
N HIS A 17 9.93 -6.03 2.14
CA HIS A 17 10.83 -6.51 3.17
C HIS A 17 11.74 -7.62 2.61
N PRO A 18 13.06 -7.60 2.88
CA PRO A 18 14.00 -8.57 2.33
C PRO A 18 13.63 -10.04 2.59
N GLU A 19 13.07 -10.33 3.76
CA GLU A 19 12.73 -11.69 4.18
C GLU A 19 11.28 -12.08 3.90
N PHE A 20 10.36 -11.11 3.85
CA PHE A 20 8.92 -11.39 3.84
C PHE A 20 8.24 -11.09 2.50
N GLY A 21 8.94 -10.44 1.56
CA GLY A 21 8.44 -10.10 0.23
C GLY A 21 7.83 -8.70 0.14
N GLY A 22 7.01 -8.48 -0.88
CA GLY A 22 6.39 -7.18 -1.14
C GLY A 22 5.02 -7.01 -0.46
N MET A 23 4.69 -5.76 -0.13
CA MET A 23 3.31 -5.30 0.08
C MET A 23 2.73 -4.71 -1.21
N GLY A 24 3.59 -4.14 -2.06
CA GLY A 24 3.19 -3.50 -3.30
C GLY A 24 3.07 -1.98 -3.14
N ILE A 25 2.46 -1.35 -4.14
CA ILE A 25 2.13 0.07 -4.19
C ILE A 25 0.73 0.25 -3.62
N HIS A 26 0.61 1.15 -2.64
CA HIS A 26 -0.63 1.39 -1.91
C HIS A 26 -1.39 2.53 -2.57
N PHE A 27 -2.59 2.23 -3.05
CA PHE A 27 -3.52 3.25 -3.54
C PHE A 27 -4.65 3.39 -2.53
N VAL A 28 -4.84 4.59 -1.99
CA VAL A 28 -5.74 4.86 -0.87
C VAL A 28 -6.94 5.65 -1.34
N SER A 29 -8.13 5.27 -0.87
CA SER A 29 -9.35 6.08 -0.96
C SER A 29 -9.55 6.83 0.37
N PHE A 30 -9.21 8.12 0.37
CA PHE A 30 -9.35 8.97 1.56
C PHE A 30 -10.80 9.14 2.01
N ASP A 31 -11.76 9.15 1.08
CA ASP A 31 -13.19 9.20 1.39
C ASP A 31 -13.65 7.98 2.20
N ARG A 32 -13.13 6.78 1.87
CA ARG A 32 -13.43 5.55 2.61
C ARG A 32 -12.74 5.54 3.96
N TYR A 33 -11.46 5.92 3.99
CA TYR A 33 -10.70 6.01 5.23
C TYR A 33 -11.32 6.99 6.24
N ALA A 34 -11.86 8.11 5.77
CA ALA A 34 -12.55 9.09 6.61
C ALA A 34 -13.92 8.62 7.13
N ALA A 35 -14.51 7.58 6.55
CA ALA A 35 -15.82 7.07 6.98
C ALA A 35 -15.74 6.31 8.32
N LEU A 36 -14.57 5.78 8.69
CA LEU A 36 -14.34 4.99 9.91
C LEU A 36 -15.26 3.74 10.01
N GLU A 37 -15.66 3.20 8.87
CA GLU A 37 -16.53 2.02 8.77
C GLU A 37 -15.73 0.74 8.52
N ILE A 38 -16.20 -0.39 9.04
CA ILE A 38 -15.67 -1.71 8.70
C ILE A 38 -16.63 -2.36 7.69
N ASP A 39 -16.35 -2.18 6.40
CA ASP A 39 -17.10 -2.84 5.32
C ASP A 39 -16.18 -3.75 4.49
N PRO A 40 -16.29 -5.09 4.61
CA PRO A 40 -15.47 -6.04 3.86
C PRO A 40 -15.55 -5.91 2.33
N SER A 41 -16.60 -5.27 1.80
CA SER A 41 -16.79 -5.03 0.37
C SER A 41 -16.20 -3.71 -0.12
N ARG A 42 -15.76 -2.83 0.80
CA ARG A 42 -15.27 -1.48 0.50
C ARG A 42 -13.91 -1.22 1.15
N PRO A 43 -12.82 -1.86 0.70
CA PRO A 43 -11.50 -1.59 1.24
C PRO A 43 -11.07 -0.13 1.04
N GLU A 44 -10.32 0.40 2.01
CA GLU A 44 -9.72 1.73 1.97
C GLU A 44 -8.49 1.77 1.06
N ILE A 45 -7.80 0.64 0.89
CA ILE A 45 -6.52 0.55 0.18
C ILE A 45 -6.54 -0.60 -0.83
N LEU A 46 -6.05 -0.32 -2.04
CA LEU A 46 -5.75 -1.31 -3.08
C LEU A 46 -4.24 -1.51 -3.17
N LEU A 47 -3.81 -2.77 -3.27
CA LEU A 47 -2.40 -3.13 -3.37
C LEU A 47 -2.08 -3.58 -4.79
N TYR A 48 -1.16 -2.85 -5.44
CA TYR A 48 -0.72 -3.18 -6.79
C TYR A 48 0.74 -3.60 -6.84
N GLU A 49 1.01 -4.63 -7.62
CA GLU A 49 2.36 -5.05 -7.96
C GLU A 49 2.72 -4.50 -9.37
N PRO A 50 3.82 -3.75 -9.51
CA PRO A 50 4.31 -3.32 -10.81
C PRO A 50 4.89 -4.51 -11.60
N ARG A 51 4.66 -4.51 -12.91
CA ARG A 51 5.18 -5.51 -13.85
C ARG A 51 6.32 -4.92 -14.69
N GLU A 52 7.14 -5.80 -15.25
CA GLU A 52 8.27 -5.43 -16.11
C GLU A 52 7.83 -4.67 -17.37
N ASP A 53 6.60 -4.90 -17.85
CA ASP A 53 6.01 -4.19 -18.99
C ASP A 53 5.40 -2.83 -18.62
N GLY A 54 5.57 -2.39 -17.37
CA GLY A 54 5.00 -1.14 -16.83
C GLY A 54 3.51 -1.23 -16.45
N SER A 55 2.87 -2.38 -16.65
CA SER A 55 1.50 -2.60 -16.19
C SER A 55 1.44 -2.78 -14.67
N MET A 56 0.27 -2.50 -14.09
CA MET A 56 0.00 -2.64 -12.67
C MET A 56 -0.98 -3.79 -12.46
N ARG A 57 -0.64 -4.74 -11.58
CA ARG A 57 -1.51 -5.87 -11.24
C ARG A 57 -2.05 -5.73 -9.83
N LEU A 58 -3.38 -5.77 -9.68
CA LEU A 58 -4.02 -5.87 -8.37
C LEU A 58 -3.67 -7.21 -7.71
N VAL A 59 -3.07 -7.17 -6.53
CA VAL A 59 -2.60 -8.36 -5.81
C VAL A 59 -3.35 -8.61 -4.50
N GLY A 60 -3.87 -7.55 -3.89
CA GLY A 60 -4.57 -7.59 -2.62
C GLY A 60 -5.31 -6.29 -2.35
N VAL A 61 -5.94 -6.25 -1.19
CA VAL A 61 -6.52 -5.05 -0.60
C VAL A 61 -6.01 -4.93 0.83
N GLU A 62 -6.08 -3.73 1.37
CA GLU A 62 -5.84 -3.48 2.79
C GLU A 62 -6.98 -2.63 3.33
N PHE A 63 -7.44 -2.96 4.52
CA PHE A 63 -8.38 -2.15 5.28
C PHE A 63 -7.61 -1.29 6.26
N ALA A 64 -8.06 -0.06 6.48
CA ALA A 64 -7.41 0.86 7.40
C ALA A 64 -8.44 1.68 8.17
N VAL A 65 -8.28 1.74 9.50
CA VAL A 65 -9.10 2.58 10.36
C VAL A 65 -8.20 3.35 11.30
N ASN A 66 -8.34 4.68 11.34
CA ASN A 66 -7.56 5.52 12.25
C ASN A 66 -7.81 5.09 13.71
N ALA A 67 -6.75 4.76 14.45
CA ALA A 67 -6.88 4.18 15.79
C ALA A 67 -7.47 5.16 16.81
N GLU A 68 -7.07 6.43 16.76
CA GLU A 68 -7.60 7.46 17.67
C GLU A 68 -9.09 7.66 17.43
N ALA A 69 -9.50 7.87 16.17
CA ALA A 69 -10.89 8.08 15.82
C ALA A 69 -11.77 6.85 16.10
N TRP A 70 -11.23 5.64 15.89
CA TRP A 70 -11.89 4.37 16.24
C TRP A 70 -12.27 4.30 17.71
N HIS A 71 -11.32 4.64 18.60
CA HIS A 71 -11.56 4.64 20.04
C HIS A 71 -12.41 5.84 20.50
N ALA A 72 -12.24 7.01 19.88
CA ALA A 72 -13.08 8.18 20.14
C ALA A 72 -14.56 7.92 19.81
N ALA A 73 -14.84 7.03 18.85
CA ALA A 73 -16.19 6.55 18.53
C ALA A 73 -16.74 5.53 19.54
N GLY A 74 -16.00 5.21 20.61
CA GLY A 74 -16.44 4.33 21.70
C GLY A 74 -16.15 2.85 21.48
N ASN A 75 -15.35 2.49 20.48
CA ASN A 75 -14.98 1.10 20.24
C ASN A 75 -13.85 0.66 21.19
N GLU A 76 -14.01 -0.52 21.78
CA GLU A 76 -12.99 -1.15 22.62
C GLU A 76 -12.14 -2.13 21.80
N GLY A 77 -10.81 -2.06 21.99
CA GLY A 77 -9.87 -2.96 21.31
C GLY A 77 -9.77 -2.75 19.79
N PRO A 78 -8.95 -3.58 19.12
CA PRO A 78 -8.73 -3.48 17.67
C PRO A 78 -9.95 -3.94 16.86
N PRO A 79 -10.20 -3.35 15.69
CA PRO A 79 -11.14 -3.86 14.71
C PRO A 79 -10.90 -5.35 14.37
N SER A 80 -11.96 -6.07 14.05
CA SER A 80 -11.87 -7.45 13.55
C SER A 80 -12.93 -7.71 12.49
N VAL A 81 -12.59 -8.48 11.46
CA VAL A 81 -13.49 -8.85 10.37
C VAL A 81 -13.27 -10.31 9.98
N ALA A 82 -14.36 -11.08 9.86
CA ALA A 82 -14.32 -12.49 9.47
C ALA A 82 -13.31 -13.36 10.27
N GLY A 83 -13.13 -13.05 11.57
CA GLY A 83 -12.21 -13.78 12.45
C GLY A 83 -10.74 -13.35 12.36
N ALA A 84 -10.41 -12.33 11.55
CA ALA A 84 -9.09 -11.69 11.52
C ALA A 84 -9.13 -10.38 12.28
N THR A 85 -8.19 -10.20 13.21
CA THR A 85 -7.97 -8.94 13.93
C THR A 85 -6.99 -8.07 13.14
N TYR A 86 -7.23 -6.78 13.13
CA TYR A 86 -6.37 -5.82 12.46
C TYR A 86 -5.05 -5.68 13.23
N ASP A 87 -3.95 -5.53 12.50
CA ASP A 87 -2.64 -5.20 13.05
C ASP A 87 -2.66 -3.79 13.65
N PRO A 88 -1.94 -3.57 14.76
CA PRO A 88 -1.89 -2.25 15.40
C PRO A 88 -1.14 -1.23 14.52
N PRO A 89 -1.32 0.08 14.80
CA PRO A 89 -0.52 1.12 14.16
C PRO A 89 0.98 0.83 14.26
N ASN A 90 1.70 1.06 13.16
CA ASN A 90 3.15 0.87 13.09
C ASN A 90 3.85 2.24 12.91
N PRO A 91 4.33 2.88 13.99
CA PRO A 91 4.99 4.19 13.90
C PRO A 91 6.24 4.23 13.01
N GLY A 92 6.84 3.08 12.70
CA GLY A 92 7.99 2.97 11.80
C GLY A 92 7.63 2.76 10.32
N ALA A 93 6.33 2.72 9.97
CA ALA A 93 5.88 2.55 8.59
C ALA A 93 6.10 3.82 7.75
N GLU A 94 6.20 3.66 6.44
CA GLU A 94 6.55 4.75 5.51
C GLU A 94 5.36 5.71 5.26
N SER A 95 4.14 5.19 5.36
CA SER A 95 2.90 5.96 5.17
C SER A 95 2.35 6.49 6.50
N PRO A 96 2.03 7.80 6.61
CA PRO A 96 1.38 8.38 7.80
C PRO A 96 0.04 7.71 8.17
N ILE A 97 -0.67 7.17 7.18
CA ILE A 97 -1.93 6.45 7.40
C ILE A 97 -1.65 5.18 8.19
N VAL A 98 -0.65 4.39 7.77
CA VAL A 98 -0.27 3.13 8.42
C VAL A 98 0.36 3.37 9.79
N GLN A 99 1.06 4.51 9.98
CA GLN A 99 1.63 4.89 11.28
C GLN A 99 0.59 5.08 12.39
N THR A 100 -0.65 5.40 12.03
CA THR A 100 -1.70 5.81 12.98
C THR A 100 -2.98 4.97 12.89
N SER A 101 -3.01 3.96 12.01
CA SER A 101 -4.20 3.15 11.76
C SER A 101 -4.02 1.71 12.18
N TYR A 102 -5.11 1.11 12.64
CA TYR A 102 -5.25 -0.33 12.55
C TYR A 102 -5.33 -0.72 11.08
N THR A 103 -4.58 -1.73 10.65
CA THR A 103 -4.67 -2.20 9.26
C THR A 103 -4.85 -3.69 9.14
N LEU A 104 -5.44 -4.15 8.04
CA LEU A 104 -5.58 -5.57 7.75
C LEU A 104 -5.34 -5.83 6.27
N HIS A 105 -4.23 -6.49 5.98
CA HIS A 105 -3.93 -6.98 4.64
C HIS A 105 -4.84 -8.14 4.29
N VAL A 106 -5.38 -8.16 3.06
CA VAL A 106 -6.17 -9.29 2.55
C VAL A 106 -5.72 -9.66 1.14
N TRP A 107 -4.98 -10.76 1.08
CA TRP A 107 -4.46 -11.31 -0.17
C TRP A 107 -5.53 -12.11 -0.92
N THR A 108 -6.27 -11.43 -1.79
CA THR A 108 -7.37 -12.04 -2.57
C THR A 108 -6.94 -12.50 -3.96
N TRP A 109 -6.09 -11.75 -4.66
CA TRP A 109 -5.67 -12.09 -6.03
C TRP A 109 -4.32 -12.80 -6.09
N GLN A 110 -3.40 -12.46 -5.19
CA GLN A 110 -2.12 -13.14 -5.06
C GLN A 110 -2.09 -13.93 -3.75
N SER A 111 -2.32 -15.25 -3.80
CA SER A 111 -2.26 -16.08 -2.60
C SER A 111 -0.94 -15.93 -1.86
N ASN A 112 -1.00 -15.84 -0.53
CA ASN A 112 0.14 -15.63 0.35
C ASN A 112 0.48 -16.90 1.14
N PRO A 113 1.66 -17.52 0.93
CA PRO A 113 2.12 -18.68 1.70
C PRO A 113 2.23 -18.45 3.21
N ASN A 114 2.47 -17.22 3.65
CA ASN A 114 2.59 -16.85 5.07
C ASN A 114 1.21 -16.65 5.72
N GLY A 115 0.12 -16.76 4.95
CA GLY A 115 -1.25 -16.57 5.42
C GLY A 115 -1.95 -15.42 4.73
N ARG A 116 -3.27 -15.55 4.55
CA ARG A 116 -4.10 -14.58 3.81
C ARG A 116 -4.05 -13.15 4.37
N PHE A 117 -3.79 -13.04 5.67
CA PHE A 117 -3.78 -11.78 6.41
C PHE A 117 -2.38 -11.30 6.81
N PHE A 118 -1.32 -12.05 6.47
CA PHE A 118 0.04 -11.65 6.82
C PHE A 118 0.46 -10.40 6.01
N PRO A 119 1.05 -9.36 6.62
CA PRO A 119 1.23 -8.05 5.95
C PRO A 119 2.05 -8.11 4.66
N PHE A 120 3.13 -8.90 4.65
CA PHE A 120 4.00 -9.03 3.47
C PHE A 120 3.68 -10.30 2.70
N ASN A 121 3.91 -10.32 1.38
CA ASN A 121 3.70 -11.51 0.57
C ASN A 121 4.97 -11.88 -0.21
N PRO A 122 5.58 -13.06 0.01
CA PRO A 122 6.80 -13.48 -0.67
C PRO A 122 6.61 -13.69 -2.18
N ARG A 123 5.36 -13.70 -2.66
CA ARG A 123 5.04 -13.79 -4.09
C ARG A 123 4.83 -12.43 -4.77
N VAL A 124 4.78 -11.34 -4.01
CA VAL A 124 4.72 -9.98 -4.55
C VAL A 124 6.14 -9.46 -4.73
N ARG A 125 6.43 -8.96 -5.92
CA ARG A 125 7.75 -8.45 -6.30
C ARG A 125 7.70 -6.93 -6.44
N CYS A 126 8.58 -6.26 -5.71
CA CYS A 126 8.88 -4.85 -5.91
C CYS A 126 10.23 -4.75 -6.63
N PRO A 127 10.27 -4.26 -7.88
CA PRO A 127 11.51 -3.96 -8.57
C PRO A 127 12.27 -2.88 -7.80
N VAL A 128 13.58 -3.04 -7.68
CA VAL A 128 14.47 -2.09 -6.97
C VAL A 128 14.63 -0.78 -7.76
N GLU A 129 14.11 -0.70 -8.99
CA GLU A 129 14.39 0.37 -9.96
C GLU A 129 13.35 1.52 -9.96
N GLN A 130 12.80 1.89 -8.80
CA GLN A 130 11.92 3.06 -8.66
C GLN A 130 12.55 4.20 -7.84
N ALA A 131 13.88 4.22 -7.70
CA ALA A 131 14.62 5.28 -7.02
C ALA A 131 15.34 6.28 -7.96
N SER A 132 15.03 6.34 -9.26
CA SER A 132 15.79 7.21 -10.20
C SER A 132 15.01 7.80 -11.38
N ALA A 133 13.70 8.02 -11.26
CA ALA A 133 13.01 8.92 -12.19
C ALA A 133 13.29 10.40 -11.82
N GLY A 134 14.53 10.85 -12.04
CA GLY A 134 14.95 12.19 -11.61
C GLY A 134 16.37 12.62 -11.90
N SER A 135 17.02 12.18 -12.99
CA SER A 135 18.11 12.98 -13.57
C SER A 135 18.07 12.92 -15.09
N GLY A 136 17.40 13.91 -15.67
CA GLY A 136 17.45 14.17 -17.10
C GLY A 136 18.90 14.44 -17.50
N GLY A 137 19.54 13.45 -18.12
CA GLY A 137 20.79 13.63 -18.83
C GLY A 137 20.59 14.58 -20.00
N SER A 138 20.77 15.87 -19.77
CA SER A 138 20.93 16.87 -20.82
C SER A 138 22.26 16.61 -21.54
N ARG A 139 22.23 15.78 -22.60
CA ARG A 139 23.30 15.74 -23.58
C ARG A 139 23.23 17.05 -24.37
N ILE A 140 24.05 18.02 -23.98
CA ILE A 140 24.37 19.17 -24.83
C ILE A 140 25.18 18.64 -26.02
N PRO A 141 24.71 18.77 -27.28
CA PRO A 141 25.55 18.47 -28.42
C PRO A 141 26.52 19.64 -28.58
N ARG A 142 27.80 19.46 -28.22
CA ARG A 142 28.84 20.39 -28.66
C ARG A 142 29.05 20.19 -30.15
N ARG A 143 28.40 21.04 -30.94
CA ARG A 143 28.77 21.34 -32.33
C ARG A 143 30.28 21.60 -32.36
N GLY A 144 31.00 20.85 -33.18
CA GLY A 144 32.30 21.27 -33.66
C GLY A 144 32.15 22.52 -34.55
N VAL A 145 33.24 23.26 -34.71
CA VAL A 145 33.66 23.98 -35.92
C VAL A 145 34.90 24.83 -35.55
N ILE A 146 35.99 24.53 -36.28
CA ILE A 146 37.27 25.24 -36.58
C ILE A 146 38.03 25.99 -35.50
#